data_AF-L7JQT8-F1
#
_entry.id   AF-L7JQT8-F1
#
_cell.length_a   1.000
_cell.length_b   1.000
_cell.length_c   1.000
_cell.angle_alpha   90.00
_cell.angle_beta   90.00
_cell.angle_gamma   90.00
#
_symmetry.space_group_name_H-M   'P 1'
#
loop_
_entity.id
_entity.type
_entity.pdbx_description
1 polymer ?
#
loop_
_entity_poly.entity_id
_entity_poly.type
_entity_poly.pdbx_seq_one_letter_code
_entity_poly.pdbx_strand_id
1 'polypeptide(L)'
;MENKQKISLIKILKDEVAKLKELNQEYKRMINEKKVVHEEQSKGKTRYYLCDGSTYVVSADKKYRYLYDAKSRIITYEFDNGQVERTFPNGLKEIRYSDGSIAVRNGNKEYDYIK
;
A
#
# COMPACT_ATOMS: atom_id res chain seq x y z
N MET A 1 -13.29 43.68 -19.73
CA MET A 1 -14.35 42.77 -19.25
C MET A 1 -13.67 41.57 -18.61
N GLU A 2 -13.68 41.47 -17.27
CA GLU A 2 -13.27 40.25 -16.57
C GLU A 2 -14.33 39.95 -15.51
N ASN A 3 -15.23 39.03 -15.83
CA ASN A 3 -16.23 38.54 -14.91
C ASN A 3 -15.56 37.50 -14.00
N LYS A 4 -14.86 37.97 -12.95
CA LYS A 4 -14.37 37.09 -11.87
C LYS A 4 -15.57 36.48 -11.17
N GLN A 5 -15.94 35.28 -11.60
CA GLN A 5 -17.00 34.46 -11.03
C GLN A 5 -16.74 34.37 -9.51
N LYS A 6 -17.57 35.00 -8.69
CA LYS A 6 -17.46 34.96 -7.22
C LYS A 6 -17.60 33.50 -6.78
N ILE A 7 -16.46 32.87 -6.49
CA ILE A 7 -16.44 31.51 -5.96
C ILE A 7 -17.08 31.55 -4.59
N SER A 8 -18.25 30.92 -4.45
CA SER A 8 -18.94 30.83 -3.17
C SER A 8 -18.20 29.85 -2.27
N LEU A 9 -17.68 30.34 -1.13
CA LEU A 9 -17.06 29.50 -0.11
C LEU A 9 -17.97 28.34 0.31
N ILE A 10 -19.28 28.60 0.40
CA ILE A 10 -20.29 27.58 0.72
C ILE A 10 -20.29 26.46 -0.33
N LYS A 11 -20.14 26.80 -1.62
CA LYS A 11 -20.06 25.81 -2.69
C LYS A 11 -18.79 24.96 -2.55
N ILE A 12 -17.63 25.60 -2.36
CA ILE A 12 -16.35 24.90 -2.17
C ILE A 12 -16.45 23.90 -1.01
N LEU A 13 -16.97 24.35 0.14
CA LEU A 13 -17.09 23.50 1.32
C LEU A 13 -18.07 22.34 1.11
N LYS A 14 -19.18 22.56 0.39
CA LYS A 14 -20.12 21.48 0.04
C LYS A 14 -19.47 20.45 -0.88
N ASP A 15 -18.74 20.90 -1.89
CA ASP A 15 -18.04 20.03 -2.83
C ASP A 15 -16.96 19.21 -2.10
N GLU A 16 -16.23 19.84 -1.17
CA GLU A 16 -15.22 19.14 -0.36
C GLU A 16 -15.85 18.10 0.58
N VAL A 17 -16.95 18.44 1.25
CA VAL A 17 -17.69 17.47 2.09
C VAL A 17 -18.20 16.29 1.26
N ALA A 18 -18.65 16.53 0.02
CA ALA A 18 -19.08 15.45 -0.87
C ALA A 18 -17.91 14.51 -1.21
N LYS A 19 -16.76 15.06 -1.62
CA LYS A 19 -15.53 14.29 -1.89
C LYS A 19 -15.09 13.46 -0.68
N LEU A 20 -15.08 14.07 0.50
CA LEU A 20 -14.70 13.36 1.73
C LEU A 20 -15.65 12.20 2.06
N LYS A 21 -16.94 12.34 1.77
CA LYS A 21 -17.92 11.25 1.94
C LYS A 21 -17.67 10.11 0.97
N GLU A 22 -17.42 10.42 -0.30
CA GLU A 22 -17.09 9.43 -1.32
C GLU A 22 -15.81 8.66 -0.97
N LEU A 23 -14.77 9.39 -0.58
CA LEU A 23 -13.50 8.81 -0.17
C LEU A 23 -13.66 7.92 1.08
N ASN A 24 -14.48 8.34 2.04
CA ASN A 24 -14.77 7.52 3.23
C ASN A 24 -15.53 6.23 2.86
N GLN A 25 -16.47 6.29 1.93
CA GLN A 25 -17.13 5.09 1.41
C GLN A 25 -16.15 4.15 0.70
N GLU A 26 -15.22 4.70 -0.07
CA GLU A 26 -14.16 3.91 -0.72
C GLU A 26 -13.25 3.24 0.30
N TYR A 27 -12.78 3.96 1.33
CA TYR A 27 -11.99 3.36 2.41
C TYR A 27 -12.74 2.23 3.13
N LYS A 28 -14.03 2.41 3.41
CA LYS A 28 -14.85 1.34 4.01
C LYS A 28 -14.92 0.10 3.12
N ARG A 29 -15.05 0.27 1.80
CA ARG A 29 -15.03 -0.86 0.85
C ARG A 29 -13.67 -1.56 0.86
N MET A 30 -12.57 -0.81 0.75
CA MET A 30 -11.22 -1.38 0.73
C MET A 30 -10.89 -2.14 2.02
N ILE A 31 -11.28 -1.61 3.19
CA ILE A 31 -11.10 -2.31 4.48
C ILE A 31 -11.90 -3.62 4.50
N ASN A 32 -13.13 -3.61 3.99
CA ASN A 32 -13.97 -4.81 3.97
C ASN A 32 -13.41 -5.89 3.03
N GLU A 33 -12.84 -5.50 1.88
CA GLU A 33 -12.17 -6.42 0.95
C GLU A 33 -10.91 -7.06 1.57
N LYS A 34 -10.17 -6.30 2.38
CA LYS A 34 -8.96 -6.77 3.07
C LYS A 34 -9.21 -7.34 4.47
N LYS A 35 -10.46 -7.69 4.80
CA LYS A 35 -10.81 -8.25 6.11
C LYS A 35 -10.10 -9.60 6.34
N VAL A 36 -9.55 -9.81 7.53
CA VAL A 36 -8.96 -11.09 7.93
C VAL A 36 -10.07 -12.15 8.05
N VAL A 37 -9.88 -13.30 7.40
CA VAL A 37 -10.80 -14.45 7.44
C VAL A 37 -10.21 -15.65 8.16
N HIS A 38 -8.88 -15.76 8.20
CA HIS A 38 -8.20 -16.84 8.92
C HIS A 38 -6.82 -16.37 9.42
N GLU A 39 -6.39 -16.92 10.55
CA GLU A 39 -5.10 -16.65 11.17
C GLU A 39 -4.38 -17.97 11.45
N GLU A 40 -3.10 -18.02 11.07
CA GLU A 40 -2.22 -19.15 11.29
C GLU A 40 -0.95 -18.67 12.01
N GLN A 41 -0.68 -19.24 13.18
CA GLN A 41 0.50 -18.93 13.98
C GLN A 41 1.53 -20.04 13.87
N SER A 42 2.79 -19.65 13.63
CA SER A 42 3.95 -20.54 13.58
C SER A 42 5.10 -19.95 14.38
N LYS A 43 6.08 -20.77 14.80
CA LYS A 43 7.19 -20.35 15.67
C LYS A 43 7.96 -19.10 15.20
N GLY A 44 7.94 -18.77 13.91
CA GLY A 44 8.66 -17.61 13.35
C GLY A 44 7.80 -16.49 12.80
N LYS A 45 6.48 -16.67 12.67
CA LYS A 45 5.59 -15.71 12.02
C LYS A 45 4.11 -16.00 12.27
N THR A 46 3.30 -14.95 12.19
CA THR A 46 1.84 -15.03 12.08
C THR A 46 1.44 -14.70 10.66
N ARG A 47 0.55 -15.51 10.09
CA ARG A 47 -0.01 -15.34 8.74
C ARG A 47 -1.52 -15.09 8.85
N TYR A 48 -1.96 -14.01 8.23
CA TYR A 48 -3.36 -13.62 8.11
C TYR A 48 -3.81 -13.81 6.66
N TYR A 49 -4.84 -14.61 6.46
CA TYR A 49 -5.50 -14.77 5.17
C TYR A 49 -6.63 -13.76 5.08
N LEU A 50 -6.66 -13.01 3.99
CA LEU A 50 -7.62 -11.93 3.76
C LEU A 50 -8.77 -12.39 2.84
N CYS A 51 -9.92 -11.75 2.96
CA CYS A 51 -11.15 -12.09 2.25
C CYS A 51 -10.99 -12.10 0.72
N ASP A 52 -10.17 -11.18 0.19
CA ASP A 52 -9.86 -11.09 -1.24
C ASP A 52 -8.81 -12.12 -1.74
N GLY A 53 -8.41 -13.07 -0.89
CA GLY A 53 -7.40 -14.09 -1.18
C GLY A 53 -5.95 -13.62 -0.96
N SER A 54 -5.73 -12.36 -0.59
CA SER A 54 -4.41 -11.86 -0.23
C SER A 54 -3.91 -12.49 1.07
N THR A 55 -2.59 -12.42 1.30
CA THR A 55 -1.98 -12.90 2.55
C THR A 55 -1.12 -11.81 3.16
N TYR A 56 -1.36 -11.51 4.43
CA TYR A 56 -0.54 -10.59 5.22
C TYR A 56 0.24 -11.38 6.27
N VAL A 57 1.54 -11.12 6.40
CA VAL A 57 2.42 -11.86 7.31
C VAL A 57 3.19 -10.91 8.18
N VAL A 58 3.33 -11.25 9.46
CA VAL A 58 4.12 -10.51 10.45
C VAL A 58 5.16 -11.45 11.03
N SER A 59 6.44 -11.08 10.99
CA SER A 59 7.51 -11.86 11.62
C SER A 59 7.37 -11.81 13.15
N ALA A 60 7.75 -12.89 13.83
CA ALA A 60 7.63 -12.97 15.29
C ALA A 60 8.49 -11.91 16.01
N ASP A 61 9.64 -11.55 15.44
CA ASP A 61 10.55 -10.50 15.92
C ASP A 61 10.14 -9.09 15.48
N LYS A 62 9.05 -8.96 14.70
CA LYS A 62 8.53 -7.71 14.14
C LYS A 62 9.52 -6.92 13.27
N LYS A 63 10.63 -7.53 12.84
CA LYS A 63 11.61 -6.90 11.94
C LYS A 63 11.06 -6.69 10.54
N TYR A 64 10.10 -7.51 10.12
CA TYR A 64 9.42 -7.30 8.86
C TYR A 64 7.97 -7.77 8.90
N ARG A 65 7.21 -7.21 7.98
CA ARG A 65 5.88 -7.68 7.59
C ARG A 65 5.78 -7.65 6.08
N TYR A 66 4.91 -8.47 5.50
CA TYR A 66 4.64 -8.37 4.07
C TYR A 66 3.19 -8.63 3.72
N LEU A 67 2.74 -8.01 2.64
CA LEU A 67 1.47 -8.28 1.98
C LEU A 67 1.74 -8.90 0.61
N TYR A 68 1.25 -10.13 0.39
CA TYR A 68 1.02 -10.65 -0.94
C TYR A 68 -0.40 -10.27 -1.37
N ASP A 69 -0.50 -9.44 -2.41
CA ASP A 69 -1.78 -9.02 -2.97
C ASP A 69 -2.22 -9.99 -4.08
N ALA A 70 -3.35 -10.67 -3.89
CA ALA A 70 -3.79 -11.72 -4.81
C ALA A 70 -4.16 -11.20 -6.21
N LYS A 71 -4.69 -9.97 -6.29
CA LYS A 71 -5.16 -9.36 -7.55
C LYS A 71 -3.99 -8.96 -8.45
N SER A 72 -3.03 -8.24 -7.90
CA SER A 72 -1.86 -7.72 -8.61
C SER A 72 -0.70 -8.73 -8.66
N ARG A 73 -0.71 -9.73 -7.76
CA ARG A 73 0.39 -10.66 -7.51
C ARG A 73 1.69 -9.96 -7.08
N ILE A 74 1.57 -8.75 -6.52
CA ILE A 74 2.70 -7.99 -5.96
C ILE A 74 2.93 -8.43 -4.51
N ILE A 75 4.20 -8.59 -4.13
CA ILE A 75 4.60 -8.78 -2.73
C ILE A 75 5.24 -7.49 -2.24
N THR A 76 4.68 -6.90 -1.17
CA THR A 76 5.23 -5.70 -0.52
C THR A 76 5.76 -6.07 0.85
N TYR A 77 7.08 -5.98 1.06
CA TYR A 77 7.72 -6.06 2.37
C TYR A 77 7.87 -4.67 2.98
N GLU A 78 7.66 -4.58 4.28
CA GLU A 78 7.99 -3.41 5.09
C GLU A 78 8.91 -3.88 6.23
N PHE A 79 10.05 -3.22 6.34
CA PHE A 79 11.08 -3.51 7.34
C PHE A 79 11.03 -2.48 8.48
N ASP A 80 11.46 -2.89 9.66
CA ASP A 80 11.53 -2.05 10.86
C ASP A 80 12.39 -0.79 10.70
N ASN A 81 13.40 -0.84 9.84
CA ASN A 81 14.25 0.29 9.47
C ASN A 81 13.58 1.31 8.52
N GLY A 82 12.31 1.12 8.16
CA GLY A 82 11.55 1.98 7.25
C GLY A 82 11.74 1.67 5.76
N GLN A 83 12.55 0.67 5.41
CA GLN A 83 12.68 0.21 4.02
C GLN A 83 11.39 -0.50 3.58
N VAL A 84 10.98 -0.26 2.34
CA VAL A 84 9.84 -0.92 1.70
C VAL A 84 10.31 -1.55 0.40
N GLU A 85 9.99 -2.82 0.18
CA GLU A 85 10.34 -3.53 -1.05
C GLU A 85 9.11 -4.08 -1.74
N ARG A 86 8.94 -3.79 -3.04
CA ARG A 86 7.87 -4.33 -3.88
C ARG A 86 8.45 -5.25 -4.92
N THR A 87 8.01 -6.50 -4.93
CA THR A 87 8.35 -7.47 -5.99
C THR A 87 7.15 -7.64 -6.91
N PHE A 88 7.37 -7.37 -8.19
CA PHE A 88 6.36 -7.46 -9.23
C PHE A 88 6.36 -8.84 -9.90
N PRO A 89 5.26 -9.25 -10.56
CA PRO A 89 5.15 -10.59 -11.17
C PRO A 89 6.17 -10.89 -12.27
N ASN A 90 6.72 -9.86 -12.90
CA ASN A 90 7.77 -9.97 -13.91
C ASN A 90 9.18 -10.10 -13.31
N GLY A 91 9.31 -10.14 -11.98
CA GLY A 91 10.59 -10.22 -11.29
C GLY A 91 11.28 -8.88 -11.03
N LEU A 92 10.68 -7.76 -11.46
CA LEU A 92 11.14 -6.42 -11.09
C LEU A 92 11.00 -6.22 -9.57
N LYS A 93 11.96 -5.54 -8.96
CA LYS A 93 11.92 -5.18 -7.54
C LYS A 93 12.15 -3.68 -7.36
N GLU A 94 11.20 -2.98 -6.75
CA GLU A 94 11.38 -1.60 -6.26
C GLU A 94 11.79 -1.67 -4.79
N ILE A 95 12.80 -0.92 -4.39
CA ILE A 95 13.27 -0.76 -3.02
C ILE A 95 13.21 0.72 -2.71
N ARG A 96 12.43 1.09 -1.70
CA ARG A 96 12.38 2.45 -1.15
C ARG A 96 13.05 2.44 0.21
N TYR A 97 14.06 3.28 0.37
CA TYR A 97 14.78 3.43 1.63
C TYR A 97 14.10 4.46 2.52
N SER A 98 14.48 4.49 3.80
CA SER A 98 13.91 5.41 4.79
C SER A 98 14.24 6.88 4.53
N ASP A 99 15.30 7.16 3.78
CA ASP A 99 15.65 8.51 3.28
C ASP A 99 14.83 8.94 2.05
N GLY A 100 13.94 8.08 1.56
CA GLY A 100 13.11 8.30 0.38
C GLY A 100 13.77 7.93 -0.95
N SER A 101 15.04 7.53 -0.96
CA SER A 101 15.69 7.08 -2.18
C SER A 101 15.06 5.79 -2.72
N ILE A 102 15.07 5.64 -4.05
CA ILE A 102 14.43 4.52 -4.74
C ILE A 102 15.46 3.82 -5.61
N ALA A 103 15.59 2.50 -5.41
CA ALA A 103 16.35 1.62 -6.28
C ALA A 103 15.40 0.64 -6.98
N VAL A 104 15.61 0.43 -8.28
CA VAL A 104 14.88 -0.54 -9.09
C VAL A 104 15.86 -1.63 -9.51
N ARG A 105 15.48 -2.89 -9.29
CA ARG A 105 16.28 -4.05 -9.67
C ARG A 105 15.51 -4.89 -10.66
N ASN A 106 16.13 -5.17 -11.81
CA ASN A 106 15.61 -6.08 -12.82
C ASN A 106 16.53 -7.30 -12.92
N GLY A 107 16.12 -8.45 -12.40
CA GLY A 107 16.92 -9.69 -12.45
C GLY A 107 18.07 -9.74 -11.43
N ASN A 108 19.17 -10.42 -11.79
CA ASN A 108 20.11 -10.94 -10.80
C ASN A 108 21.19 -9.98 -10.27
N LYS A 109 21.55 -8.86 -10.92
CA LYS A 109 22.75 -8.11 -10.50
C LYS A 109 22.80 -6.59 -10.71
N GLU A 110 21.80 -5.94 -11.31
CA GLU A 110 21.88 -4.49 -11.58
C GLU A 110 20.81 -3.71 -10.81
N TYR A 111 21.27 -2.67 -10.10
CA TYR A 111 20.45 -1.69 -9.42
C TYR A 111 20.45 -0.40 -10.23
N ASP A 112 19.29 -0.02 -10.76
CA ASP A 112 19.07 1.30 -11.31
C ASP A 112 18.60 2.21 -10.16
N TYR A 113 19.42 3.21 -9.80
CA TYR A 113 19.07 4.18 -8.78
C TYR A 113 18.35 5.37 -9.41
N ILE A 114 17.15 5.69 -8.92
CA ILE A 114 16.43 6.89 -9.31
C ILE A 114 16.75 7.95 -8.24
N LYS A 115 17.43 9.03 -8.64
CA LYS A 115 17.69 10.21 -7.82
C LYS A 115 16.68 11.31 -8.14
#